data_AF-A0A365P8Q7-F1
#
_entry.id   AF-A0A365P8Q7-F1
#
_cell.length_a   1.000
_cell.length_b   1.000
_cell.length_c   1.000
_cell.angle_alpha   90.00
_cell.angle_beta   90.00
_cell.angle_gamma   90.00
#
_symmetry.space_group_name_H-M   'P 1'
#
loop_
_entity.id
_entity.type
_entity.pdbx_description
1 polymer ?
#
loop_
_entity_poly.entity_id
_entity_poly.type
_entity_poly.pdbx_seq_one_letter_code
_entity_poly.pdbx_strand_id
1 'polypeptide(L)'
;MTGPPLPLPRLSAPATRALATAGITDLRHLDGTPEKDVLALHGVGPSQLGVLREALTAAGLAFSAPVSRPAATGRNDNTTLLPTGAPPRQWIEGLPTARRVDDGLRLLAMFDEITGEPASMWAGSIVGYGHSHYVYDSGREGDTFVVGFSPRSSATSLYGLLGGPDEEEQLARLGPHKSGKGCLYVTRLDRIDARALRDMVESAWGRRAAGAGAP
;
A
#
# COMPACT_ATOMS: atom_id res chain seq x y z
N MET A 1 -23.82 10.71 -28.36
CA MET A 1 -22.65 9.83 -28.21
C MET A 1 -23.04 8.62 -27.36
N THR A 2 -23.83 7.71 -27.92
CA THR A 2 -24.53 6.66 -27.15
C THR A 2 -23.84 5.32 -27.35
N GLY A 3 -22.72 5.10 -26.65
CA GLY A 3 -22.19 3.76 -26.44
C GLY A 3 -22.84 3.11 -25.22
N PRO A 4 -22.61 1.80 -24.98
CA PRO A 4 -23.15 1.12 -23.81
C PRO A 4 -22.68 1.77 -22.50
N PRO A 5 -23.50 1.76 -21.44
CA PRO A 5 -23.16 2.39 -20.16
C PRO A 5 -21.87 1.81 -19.59
N LEU A 6 -21.01 2.67 -19.07
CA LEU A 6 -19.74 2.26 -18.45
C LEU A 6 -19.89 2.24 -16.93
N PRO A 7 -19.79 1.08 -16.26
CA PRO A 7 -20.13 0.96 -14.85
C PRO A 7 -19.26 1.85 -13.98
N LEU A 8 -19.87 2.47 -12.95
CA LEU A 8 -19.13 3.20 -11.92
C LEU A 8 -18.24 2.24 -11.11
N PRO A 9 -17.06 2.68 -10.65
CA PRO A 9 -16.22 1.89 -9.77
C PRO A 9 -16.89 1.66 -8.41
N ARG A 10 -16.31 0.78 -7.59
CA ARG A 10 -16.79 0.60 -6.22
C ARG A 10 -16.45 1.84 -5.39
N LEU A 11 -17.49 2.56 -4.98
CA LEU A 11 -17.39 3.73 -4.13
C LEU A 11 -17.95 3.44 -2.74
N SER A 12 -17.69 4.35 -1.81
CA SER A 12 -18.38 4.36 -0.52
C SER A 12 -19.89 4.52 -0.70
N ALA A 13 -20.68 4.02 0.26
CA ALA A 13 -22.13 4.14 0.20
C ALA A 13 -22.63 5.60 0.11
N PRO A 14 -22.04 6.59 0.82
CA PRO A 14 -22.37 8.00 0.62
C PRO A 14 -22.09 8.50 -0.80
N ALA A 15 -20.91 8.24 -1.35
CA ALA A 15 -20.56 8.67 -2.72
C ALA A 15 -21.47 8.04 -3.77
N THR A 16 -21.76 6.74 -3.65
CA THR A 16 -22.68 6.03 -4.55
C THR A 16 -24.06 6.67 -4.55
N ARG A 17 -24.61 6.99 -3.36
CA ARG A 17 -25.90 7.68 -3.25
C ARG A 17 -25.85 9.10 -3.81
N ALA A 18 -24.76 9.83 -3.58
CA ALA A 18 -24.60 11.19 -4.07
C ALA A 18 -24.63 11.25 -5.60
N LEU A 19 -23.91 10.34 -6.27
CA LEU A 19 -23.92 10.23 -7.74
C LEU A 19 -25.32 9.85 -8.25
N ALA A 20 -25.96 8.85 -7.64
CA ALA A 20 -27.31 8.43 -8.04
C ALA A 20 -28.34 9.56 -7.92
N THR A 21 -28.31 10.33 -6.81
CA THR A 21 -29.17 11.50 -6.62
C THR A 21 -28.90 12.60 -7.65
N ALA A 22 -27.65 12.75 -8.10
CA ALA A 22 -27.27 13.67 -9.17
C ALA A 22 -27.60 13.13 -10.58
N GLY A 23 -28.22 11.95 -10.72
CA GLY A 23 -28.52 11.31 -12.01
C GLY A 23 -27.28 10.72 -12.71
N ILE A 24 -26.16 10.61 -12.01
CA ILE A 24 -24.92 10.03 -12.52
C ILE A 24 -24.96 8.53 -12.25
N THR A 25 -25.26 7.75 -13.29
CA THR A 25 -25.44 6.31 -13.20
C THR A 25 -24.28 5.51 -13.81
N ASP A 26 -23.43 6.16 -14.60
CA ASP A 26 -22.33 5.53 -15.32
C ASP A 26 -21.20 6.54 -15.60
N LEU A 27 -20.00 6.06 -15.90
CA LEU A 27 -18.79 6.88 -16.07
C LEU A 27 -18.90 7.91 -17.20
N ARG A 28 -19.70 7.65 -18.25
CA ARG A 28 -19.82 8.59 -19.37
C ARG A 28 -20.51 9.88 -18.97
N HIS A 29 -21.38 9.86 -17.94
CA HIS A 29 -22.00 11.07 -17.40
C HIS A 29 -20.99 12.00 -16.72
N LEU A 30 -19.81 11.49 -16.38
CA LEU A 30 -18.74 12.27 -15.76
C LEU A 30 -17.74 12.83 -16.79
N ASP A 31 -17.76 12.35 -18.03
CA ASP A 31 -16.83 12.78 -19.08
C ASP A 31 -17.08 14.25 -19.45
N GLY A 32 -16.03 15.07 -19.38
CA GLY A 32 -16.10 16.51 -19.59
C GLY A 32 -16.79 17.31 -18.47
N THR A 33 -17.32 16.67 -17.42
CA THR A 33 -17.92 17.37 -16.28
C THR A 33 -16.82 18.06 -15.45
N PRO A 34 -17.01 19.32 -15.01
CA PRO A 34 -16.03 20.00 -14.17
C PRO A 34 -15.81 19.24 -12.87
N GLU A 35 -14.55 18.93 -12.55
CA GLU A 35 -14.23 18.07 -11.42
C GLU A 35 -14.72 18.64 -10.08
N LYS A 36 -14.69 19.98 -9.95
CA LYS A 36 -15.22 20.71 -8.79
C LYS A 36 -16.72 20.48 -8.56
N ASP A 37 -17.50 20.26 -9.61
CA ASP A 37 -18.96 20.09 -9.51
C ASP A 37 -19.27 18.71 -8.96
N VAL A 38 -18.47 17.70 -9.34
CA VAL A 38 -18.53 16.35 -8.78
C VAL A 38 -18.07 16.35 -7.32
N LEU A 39 -17.00 17.09 -7.00
CA LEU A 39 -16.51 17.25 -5.63
C LEU A 39 -17.51 18.00 -4.72
N ALA A 40 -18.36 18.86 -5.28
CA ALA A 40 -19.39 19.57 -4.53
C ALA A 40 -20.57 18.65 -4.11
N LEU A 41 -20.67 17.44 -4.67
CA LEU A 41 -21.70 16.48 -4.28
C LEU A 41 -21.45 15.98 -2.86
N HIS A 42 -22.43 16.21 -1.98
CA HIS A 42 -22.35 15.79 -0.59
C HIS A 42 -22.18 14.27 -0.47
N GLY A 43 -21.00 13.83 -0.03
CA GLY A 43 -20.62 12.42 0.07
C GLY A 43 -19.49 12.00 -0.89
N VAL A 44 -19.12 12.86 -1.85
CA VAL A 44 -17.97 12.65 -2.75
C VAL A 44 -16.79 13.48 -2.25
N GLY A 45 -15.89 12.86 -1.50
CA GLY A 45 -14.63 13.49 -1.06
C GLY A 45 -13.46 13.22 -2.01
N PRO A 46 -12.28 13.81 -1.74
CA PRO A 46 -11.10 13.67 -2.61
C PRO A 46 -10.66 12.22 -2.86
N SER A 47 -10.82 11.31 -1.88
CA SER A 47 -10.50 9.90 -2.07
C SER A 47 -11.45 9.21 -3.06
N GLN A 48 -12.73 9.56 -3.06
CA GLN A 48 -13.73 9.01 -3.98
C GLN A 48 -13.51 9.59 -5.38
N LEU A 49 -13.13 10.87 -5.44
CA LEU A 49 -12.77 11.55 -6.67
C LEU A 49 -11.52 10.94 -7.32
N GLY A 50 -10.51 10.53 -6.54
CA GLY A 50 -9.36 9.75 -7.00
C GLY A 50 -9.77 8.45 -7.71
N VAL A 51 -10.61 7.64 -7.07
CA VAL A 51 -11.14 6.40 -7.64
C VAL A 51 -11.90 6.65 -8.96
N LEU A 52 -12.67 7.74 -9.03
CA LEU A 52 -13.37 8.12 -10.26
C LEU A 52 -12.40 8.56 -11.36
N ARG A 53 -11.34 9.32 -11.05
CA ARG A 53 -10.30 9.71 -12.02
C ARG A 53 -9.61 8.50 -12.64
N GLU A 54 -9.23 7.53 -11.81
CA GLU A 54 -8.59 6.29 -12.28
C GLU A 54 -9.51 5.52 -13.23
N ALA A 55 -10.78 5.36 -12.85
CA ALA A 55 -11.77 4.67 -13.67
C ALA A 55 -12.06 5.39 -15.00
N LEU A 56 -12.15 6.73 -14.99
CA LEU A 56 -12.29 7.54 -16.21
C LEU A 56 -11.06 7.38 -17.12
N THR A 57 -9.86 7.49 -16.56
CA THR A 57 -8.60 7.36 -17.30
C THR A 57 -8.48 5.99 -17.95
N ALA A 58 -8.80 4.92 -17.22
CA ALA A 58 -8.81 3.55 -17.75
C ALA A 58 -9.82 3.37 -18.90
N ALA A 59 -10.87 4.17 -18.95
CA ALA A 59 -11.87 4.19 -20.01
C ALA A 59 -11.56 5.20 -21.15
N GLY A 60 -10.44 5.92 -21.07
CA GLY A 60 -10.10 6.98 -22.04
C GLY A 60 -10.95 8.25 -21.92
N LEU A 61 -11.56 8.48 -20.75
CA LEU A 61 -12.40 9.62 -20.41
C LEU A 61 -11.69 10.53 -19.40
N ALA A 62 -12.19 11.74 -19.20
CA ALA A 62 -11.63 12.65 -18.18
C ALA A 62 -12.66 13.66 -17.66
N PHE A 63 -12.46 14.13 -16.43
CA PHE A 63 -13.12 15.35 -15.98
C PHE A 63 -12.60 16.57 -16.76
N SER A 64 -13.39 17.64 -16.83
CA SER A 64 -12.88 18.95 -17.22
C SER A 64 -12.40 19.74 -15.98
N ALA A 65 -11.52 20.72 -16.20
CA ALA A 65 -11.01 21.61 -15.14
C ALA A 65 -10.57 20.87 -13.87
N PRO A 66 -9.52 20.02 -13.94
CA PRO A 66 -9.14 19.16 -12.83
C PRO A 66 -8.78 19.96 -11.59
N VAL A 67 -9.24 19.49 -10.43
CA VAL A 67 -8.96 20.13 -9.15
C VAL A 67 -7.60 19.63 -8.66
N SER A 68 -6.70 20.56 -8.33
CA SER A 68 -5.40 20.20 -7.75
C SER A 68 -5.57 19.36 -6.49
N ARG A 69 -4.80 18.28 -6.40
CA ARG A 69 -4.68 17.52 -5.15
C ARG A 69 -4.17 18.45 -4.04
N PRO A 70 -4.61 18.28 -2.79
CA PRO A 70 -4.01 18.99 -1.68
C PRO A 70 -2.49 18.75 -1.69
N ALA A 71 -1.72 19.82 -1.52
CA ALA A 71 -0.27 19.71 -1.44
C ALA A 71 0.14 19.00 -0.16
N ALA A 72 1.22 18.22 -0.24
CA ALA A 72 1.90 17.65 0.91
C ALA A 72 2.29 18.79 1.87
N THR A 73 1.97 18.66 3.15
CA THR A 73 2.34 19.64 4.17
C THR A 73 3.69 19.34 4.81
N GLY A 74 4.26 18.15 4.55
CA GLY A 74 5.45 17.61 5.19
C GLY A 74 5.23 17.15 6.64
N ARG A 75 3.98 17.13 7.11
CA ARG A 75 3.60 16.60 8.41
C ARG A 75 3.48 15.07 8.32
N ASN A 76 3.76 14.39 9.42
CA ASN A 76 3.42 12.97 9.54
C ASN A 76 2.11 12.81 10.33
N ASP A 77 1.00 12.51 9.64
CA ASP A 77 -0.29 12.24 10.29
C ASP A 77 -0.38 10.79 10.83
N ASN A 78 0.57 9.92 10.50
CA ASN A 78 0.65 8.55 10.99
C ASN A 78 1.50 8.45 12.26
N THR A 79 0.92 8.87 13.38
CA THR A 79 1.59 8.87 14.68
C THR A 79 1.70 7.48 15.32
N THR A 80 1.13 6.44 14.71
CA THR A 80 1.11 5.08 15.25
C THR A 80 2.22 4.19 14.71
N LEU A 81 2.76 4.52 13.55
CA LEU A 81 3.83 3.77 12.89
C LEU A 81 5.10 4.62 12.88
N LEU A 82 5.72 4.76 14.05
CA LEU A 82 6.93 5.54 14.23
C LEU A 82 8.14 4.65 14.49
N PRO A 83 9.36 5.07 14.09
CA PRO A 83 10.60 4.44 14.50
C PRO A 83 10.76 4.46 16.02
N THR A 84 11.40 3.43 16.54
CA THR A 84 11.72 3.23 17.96
C THR A 84 13.18 2.83 18.07
N GLY A 85 13.83 3.18 19.19
CA GLY A 85 15.28 2.98 19.37
C GLY A 85 15.71 1.56 19.75
N ALA A 86 14.81 0.58 19.80
CA ALA A 86 15.19 -0.79 20.17
C ALA A 86 16.01 -1.45 19.05
N PRO A 87 17.13 -2.14 19.36
CA PRO A 87 17.91 -2.84 18.35
C PRO A 87 17.13 -4.07 17.83
N PRO A 88 16.89 -4.19 16.51
CA PRO A 88 16.03 -5.24 15.94
C PRO A 88 16.44 -6.67 16.32
N ARG A 89 17.74 -6.98 16.27
CA ARG A 89 18.27 -8.30 16.63
C ARG A 89 17.91 -8.69 18.07
N GLN A 90 18.14 -7.79 19.03
CA GLN A 90 17.82 -8.04 20.44
C GLN A 90 16.33 -8.27 20.65
N TRP A 91 15.48 -7.50 19.96
CA TRP A 91 14.04 -7.70 20.00
C TRP A 91 13.63 -9.06 19.44
N ILE A 92 14.23 -9.49 18.32
CA ILE A 92 13.98 -10.82 17.72
C ILE A 92 14.41 -11.94 18.67
N GLU A 93 15.59 -11.83 19.29
CA GLU A 93 16.11 -12.84 20.23
C GLU A 93 15.25 -12.96 21.50
N GLY A 94 14.54 -11.90 21.87
CA GLY A 94 13.56 -11.89 22.97
C GLY A 94 12.17 -12.43 22.62
N LEU A 95 11.94 -12.93 21.38
CA LEU A 95 10.61 -13.39 20.98
C LEU A 95 10.20 -14.67 21.73
N PRO A 96 8.91 -14.83 22.11
CA PRO A 96 8.44 -15.90 22.99
C PRO A 96 8.68 -17.36 22.55
N THR A 97 8.98 -17.62 21.28
CA THR A 97 9.14 -18.99 20.76
C THR A 97 10.38 -19.08 19.88
N ALA A 98 11.12 -20.18 19.98
CA ALA A 98 12.31 -20.44 19.17
C ALA A 98 12.02 -20.28 17.67
N ARG A 99 10.86 -20.76 17.23
CA ARG A 99 10.41 -20.58 15.84
C ARG A 99 10.32 -19.12 15.40
N ARG A 100 9.81 -18.22 16.24
CA ARG A 100 9.72 -16.78 15.90
C ARG A 100 11.09 -16.12 15.90
N VAL A 101 11.98 -16.56 16.79
CA VAL A 101 13.39 -16.14 16.80
C VAL A 101 14.08 -16.58 15.50
N ASP A 102 13.99 -17.86 15.15
CA ASP A 102 14.62 -18.44 13.95
C ASP A 102 14.10 -17.80 12.66
N ASP A 103 12.77 -17.71 12.50
CA ASP A 103 12.14 -17.07 11.34
C ASP A 103 12.56 -15.58 11.28
N GLY A 104 12.57 -14.88 12.41
CA GLY A 104 12.98 -13.48 12.51
C GLY A 104 14.43 -13.24 12.14
N LEU A 105 15.36 -14.07 12.63
CA LEU A 105 16.79 -13.94 12.33
C LEU A 105 17.11 -14.26 10.86
N ARG A 106 16.40 -15.22 10.26
CA ARG A 106 16.52 -15.52 8.82
C ARG A 106 16.07 -14.34 7.96
N LEU A 107 14.95 -13.73 8.32
CA LEU A 107 14.45 -12.54 7.63
C LEU A 107 15.35 -11.33 7.83
N LEU A 108 15.84 -11.12 9.05
CA LEU A 108 16.79 -10.04 9.35
C LEU A 108 18.03 -10.17 8.44
N ALA A 109 18.64 -11.36 8.38
CA ALA A 109 19.81 -11.58 7.53
C ALA A 109 19.52 -11.35 6.04
N MET A 110 18.40 -11.86 5.53
CA MET A 110 18.00 -11.68 4.12
C MET A 110 17.77 -10.20 3.79
N PHE A 111 17.04 -9.47 4.63
CA PHE A 111 16.75 -8.07 4.39
C PHE A 111 18.00 -7.21 4.56
N ASP A 112 18.85 -7.46 5.56
CA ASP A 112 20.13 -6.75 5.73
C ASP A 112 21.01 -6.88 4.47
N GLU A 113 21.10 -8.09 3.91
CA GLU A 113 21.89 -8.35 2.70
C GLU A 113 21.33 -7.63 1.47
N ILE A 114 20.01 -7.74 1.24
CA ILE A 114 19.35 -7.15 0.05
C ILE A 114 19.33 -5.63 0.14
N THR A 115 19.05 -5.09 1.33
CA THR A 115 18.86 -3.66 1.50
C THR A 115 20.18 -2.91 1.59
N GLY A 116 21.20 -3.51 2.21
CA GLY A 116 22.46 -2.84 2.56
C GLY A 116 22.28 -1.70 3.57
N GLU A 117 21.11 -1.57 4.19
CA GLU A 117 20.77 -0.50 5.14
C GLU A 117 20.51 -1.05 6.54
N PRO A 118 20.80 -0.26 7.59
CA PRO A 118 20.52 -0.68 8.95
C PRO A 118 19.00 -0.74 9.19
N ALA A 119 18.55 -1.88 9.70
CA ALA A 119 17.19 -2.08 10.15
C ALA A 119 16.84 -1.17 11.35
N SER A 120 15.60 -0.69 11.41
CA SER A 120 15.04 0.02 12.57
C SER A 120 13.79 -0.69 13.10
N MET A 121 13.54 -0.58 14.40
CA MET A 121 12.27 -1.04 14.98
C MET A 121 11.18 0.01 14.77
N TRP A 122 9.98 -0.41 14.36
CA TRP A 122 8.81 0.44 14.16
C TRP A 122 7.62 -0.08 14.97
N ALA A 123 6.84 0.84 15.56
CA ALA A 123 5.66 0.52 16.38
C ALA A 123 5.89 -0.62 17.40
N GLY A 124 7.12 -0.68 17.96
CA GLY A 124 7.56 -1.66 18.95
C GLY A 124 7.57 -3.13 18.51
N SER A 125 7.30 -3.43 17.24
CA SER A 125 7.10 -4.83 16.82
C SER A 125 7.29 -5.13 15.33
N ILE A 126 7.81 -4.18 14.57
CA ILE A 126 8.09 -4.33 13.14
C ILE A 126 9.55 -4.00 12.91
N VAL A 127 10.26 -4.84 12.17
CA VAL A 127 11.59 -4.53 11.66
C VAL A 127 11.41 -3.90 10.28
N GLY A 128 11.83 -2.65 10.11
CA GLY A 128 11.65 -1.88 8.88
C GLY A 128 12.96 -1.34 8.34
N TYR A 129 13.04 -1.20 7.02
CA TYR A 129 14.19 -0.73 6.27
C TYR A 129 13.83 0.45 5.37
N GLY A 130 14.73 1.41 5.27
CA GLY A 130 14.51 2.66 4.54
C GLY A 130 13.43 3.53 5.16
N HIS A 131 13.19 4.67 4.52
CA HIS A 131 12.17 5.63 4.91
C HIS A 131 11.39 6.08 3.66
N SER A 132 10.08 6.12 3.75
CA SER A 132 9.17 6.52 2.68
C SER A 132 8.10 7.45 3.23
N HIS A 133 7.83 8.54 2.51
CA HIS A 133 6.74 9.45 2.80
C HIS A 133 5.62 9.23 1.77
N TYR A 134 4.38 9.10 2.22
CA TYR A 134 3.20 8.95 1.36
C TYR A 134 2.24 10.11 1.55
N VAL A 135 1.49 10.44 0.50
CA VAL A 135 0.46 11.49 0.50
C VAL A 135 -0.76 10.93 -0.21
N TYR A 136 -1.87 10.80 0.52
CA TYR A 136 -3.14 10.36 -0.06
C TYR A 136 -3.81 11.48 -0.85
N ASP A 137 -4.75 11.10 -1.72
CA ASP A 137 -5.61 12.05 -2.45
C ASP A 137 -6.42 12.99 -1.53
N SER A 138 -6.62 12.62 -0.27
CA SER A 138 -7.22 13.48 0.75
C SER A 138 -6.29 14.56 1.29
N GLY A 139 -5.01 14.58 0.90
CA GLY A 139 -3.96 15.40 1.51
C GLY A 139 -3.41 14.86 2.83
N ARG A 140 -3.95 13.74 3.34
CA ARG A 140 -3.41 13.09 4.54
C ARG A 140 -2.11 12.41 4.16
N GLU A 141 -1.09 12.60 4.97
CA GLU A 141 0.26 12.15 4.65
C GLU A 141 0.93 11.50 5.86
N GLY A 142 2.00 10.76 5.64
CA GLY A 142 2.69 10.09 6.72
C GLY A 142 3.96 9.40 6.28
N ASP A 143 4.73 8.99 7.29
CA ASP A 143 5.96 8.24 7.08
C ASP A 143 5.77 6.76 7.34
N THR A 144 6.59 5.96 6.67
CA THR A 144 6.71 4.54 6.87
C THR A 144 8.09 4.05 6.43
N PHE A 145 8.39 2.78 6.67
CA PHE A 145 9.55 2.11 6.09
C PHE A 145 9.21 1.60 4.68
N VAL A 146 10.21 1.36 3.84
CA VAL A 146 10.00 0.86 2.47
C VAL A 146 9.62 -0.62 2.46
N VAL A 147 10.42 -1.45 3.14
CA VAL A 147 10.16 -2.88 3.31
C VAL A 147 10.35 -3.26 4.76
N GLY A 148 9.66 -4.30 5.22
CA GLY A 148 9.82 -4.75 6.59
C GLY A 148 9.09 -6.05 6.89
N PHE A 149 9.26 -6.55 8.10
CA PHE A 149 8.62 -7.77 8.55
C PHE A 149 8.32 -7.75 10.05
N SER A 150 7.43 -8.64 10.47
CA SER A 150 7.12 -8.86 11.89
C SER A 150 6.80 -10.33 12.16
N PRO A 151 7.64 -11.05 12.93
CA PRO A 151 7.34 -12.43 13.35
C PRO A 151 6.29 -12.42 14.46
N ARG A 152 5.00 -12.49 14.09
CA ARG A 152 3.86 -12.52 15.03
C ARG A 152 3.56 -13.95 15.49
N SER A 153 2.60 -14.09 16.40
CA SER A 153 2.19 -15.38 16.97
C SER A 153 1.49 -16.31 15.97
N SER A 154 0.68 -15.76 15.06
CA SER A 154 -0.12 -16.56 14.10
C SER A 154 0.51 -16.67 12.72
N ALA A 155 1.20 -15.63 12.26
CA ALA A 155 1.89 -15.58 10.97
C ALA A 155 2.98 -14.51 11.00
N THR A 156 4.03 -14.69 10.22
CA THR A 156 4.95 -13.59 9.91
C THR A 156 4.27 -12.66 8.92
N SER A 157 4.19 -11.39 9.29
CA SER A 157 3.77 -10.32 8.38
C SER A 157 4.97 -9.82 7.59
N LEU A 158 4.83 -9.69 6.27
CA LEU A 158 5.81 -9.08 5.36
C LEU A 158 5.15 -7.85 4.72
N TYR A 159 5.86 -6.73 4.74
CA TYR A 159 5.35 -5.40 4.40
C TYR A 159 6.13 -4.81 3.23
N GLY A 160 5.44 -4.04 2.38
CA GLY A 160 6.07 -3.31 1.28
C GLY A 160 6.49 -4.17 0.09
N LEU A 161 6.14 -5.46 0.07
CA LEU A 161 6.54 -6.39 -1.00
C LEU A 161 5.61 -6.39 -2.22
N LEU A 162 4.39 -5.85 -2.05
CA LEU A 162 3.35 -5.83 -3.08
C LEU A 162 3.41 -4.54 -3.93
N GLY A 163 2.66 -4.50 -5.03
CA GLY A 163 2.57 -3.41 -6.00
C GLY A 163 3.66 -3.43 -7.08
N GLY A 164 4.33 -4.56 -7.29
CA GLY A 164 5.38 -4.71 -8.31
C GLY A 164 4.85 -5.28 -9.64
N PRO A 165 5.52 -5.02 -10.77
CA PRO A 165 5.13 -5.58 -12.06
C PRO A 165 5.18 -7.12 -12.08
N ASP A 166 6.11 -7.71 -11.32
CA ASP A 166 6.31 -9.17 -11.25
C ASP A 166 5.54 -9.83 -10.09
N GLU A 167 4.66 -9.09 -9.41
CA GLU A 167 3.98 -9.56 -8.19
C GLU A 167 3.25 -10.89 -8.41
N GLU A 168 2.48 -11.01 -9.49
CA GLU A 168 1.65 -12.19 -9.73
C GLU A 168 2.49 -13.45 -9.90
N GLU A 169 3.59 -13.37 -10.66
CA GLU A 169 4.52 -14.48 -10.85
C GLU A 169 5.23 -14.85 -9.53
N GLN A 170 5.71 -13.84 -8.80
CA GLN A 170 6.41 -14.04 -7.53
C GLN A 170 5.49 -14.69 -6.48
N LEU A 171 4.23 -14.24 -6.39
CA LEU A 171 3.22 -14.82 -5.49
C LEU A 171 2.87 -16.26 -5.87
N ALA A 172 2.77 -16.57 -7.17
CA ALA A 172 2.51 -17.93 -7.65
C ALA A 172 3.61 -18.91 -7.23
N ARG A 173 4.87 -18.45 -7.20
CA ARG A 173 6.04 -19.24 -6.78
C ARG A 173 6.22 -19.30 -5.25
N LEU A 174 5.75 -18.29 -4.52
CA LEU A 174 6.04 -18.13 -3.09
C LEU A 174 5.58 -19.32 -2.24
N GLY A 175 4.50 -20.01 -2.59
CA GLY A 175 3.90 -21.06 -1.75
C GLY A 175 2.81 -20.52 -0.82
N PRO A 176 2.40 -21.23 0.25
CA PRO A 176 1.21 -20.88 1.03
C PRO A 176 1.33 -19.52 1.76
N HIS A 177 0.49 -18.57 1.36
CA HIS A 177 0.42 -17.23 1.95
C HIS A 177 -1.03 -16.71 1.98
N LYS A 178 -1.24 -15.61 2.71
CA LYS A 178 -2.44 -14.77 2.59
C LYS A 178 -2.02 -13.35 2.27
N SER A 179 -2.80 -12.64 1.48
CA SER A 179 -2.61 -11.21 1.20
C SER A 179 -3.64 -10.37 1.95
N GLY A 180 -3.19 -9.29 2.57
CA GLY A 180 -4.03 -8.26 3.18
C GLY A 180 -3.89 -6.92 2.45
N LYS A 181 -4.35 -5.85 3.08
CA LYS A 181 -4.16 -4.49 2.56
C LYS A 181 -2.67 -4.11 2.66
N GLY A 182 -1.92 -4.34 1.58
CA GLY A 182 -0.51 -3.95 1.46
C GLY A 182 0.49 -4.85 2.20
N CYS A 183 0.10 -6.04 2.64
CA CYS A 183 0.99 -6.97 3.34
C CYS A 183 0.70 -8.42 3.02
N LEU A 184 1.72 -9.26 3.19
CA LEU A 184 1.64 -10.71 3.09
C LEU A 184 1.74 -11.35 4.47
N TYR A 185 1.04 -12.46 4.65
CA TYR A 185 1.07 -13.26 5.87
C TYR A 185 1.51 -14.68 5.53
N VAL A 186 2.62 -15.10 6.13
CA VAL A 186 3.19 -16.45 5.97
C VAL A 186 3.13 -17.17 7.31
N THR A 187 2.40 -18.28 7.38
CA THR A 187 2.25 -19.03 8.64
C THR A 187 3.44 -19.90 8.97
N ARG A 188 4.27 -20.24 7.97
CA ARG A 188 5.47 -21.08 8.07
C ARG A 188 6.50 -20.66 7.02
N LEU A 189 7.61 -20.06 7.48
CA LEU A 189 8.66 -19.59 6.58
C LEU A 189 9.36 -20.74 5.84
N ASP A 190 9.39 -21.94 6.43
CA ASP A 190 9.94 -23.14 5.80
C ASP A 190 9.01 -23.82 4.78
N ARG A 191 7.81 -23.28 4.57
CA ARG A 191 6.86 -23.74 3.54
C ARG A 191 6.78 -22.80 2.34
N ILE A 192 7.53 -21.72 2.34
CA ILE A 192 7.59 -20.79 1.21
C ILE A 192 8.91 -20.93 0.46
N ASP A 193 8.91 -20.54 -0.81
CA ASP A 193 10.12 -20.45 -1.61
C ASP A 193 10.94 -19.23 -1.18
N ALA A 194 12.10 -19.49 -0.57
CA ALA A 194 13.02 -18.45 -0.10
C ALA A 194 13.62 -17.60 -1.24
N ARG A 195 13.76 -18.15 -2.46
CA ARG A 195 14.20 -17.38 -3.63
C ARG A 195 13.09 -16.45 -4.09
N ALA A 196 11.86 -16.94 -4.18
CA ALA A 196 10.73 -16.09 -4.52
C ALA A 196 10.57 -14.93 -3.51
N LEU A 197 10.70 -15.20 -2.21
CA LEU A 197 10.70 -14.13 -1.20
C LEU A 197 11.83 -13.12 -1.42
N ARG A 198 13.05 -13.58 -1.68
CA ARG A 198 14.19 -12.70 -1.99
C ARG A 198 13.91 -11.82 -3.21
N ASP A 199 13.43 -12.41 -4.32
CA ASP A 199 13.09 -11.69 -5.55
C ASP A 199 12.05 -10.58 -5.27
N MET A 200 11.08 -10.84 -4.38
CA MET A 200 10.08 -9.84 -3.96
C MET A 200 10.70 -8.69 -3.17
N VAL A 201 11.61 -8.98 -2.23
CA VAL A 201 12.31 -7.94 -1.44
C VAL A 201 13.21 -7.10 -2.35
N GLU A 202 13.97 -7.73 -3.25
CA GLU A 202 14.83 -7.05 -4.22
C GLU A 202 14.02 -6.13 -5.14
N SER A 203 12.93 -6.65 -5.71
CA SER A 203 12.02 -5.87 -6.56
C SER A 203 11.42 -4.69 -5.80
N ALA A 204 10.91 -4.91 -4.59
CA ALA A 204 10.33 -3.85 -3.76
C ALA A 204 11.37 -2.77 -3.38
N TRP A 205 12.57 -3.20 -2.99
CA TRP A 205 13.65 -2.29 -2.64
C TRP A 205 14.14 -1.49 -3.85
N GLY A 206 14.22 -2.10 -5.03
CA GLY A 206 14.57 -1.41 -6.28
C GLY A 206 13.56 -0.33 -6.66
N ARG A 207 12.26 -0.58 -6.44
CA ARG A 207 11.19 0.40 -6.75
C ARG A 207 11.27 1.66 -5.90
N ARG A 208 11.80 1.62 -4.68
CA ARG A 208 11.93 2.80 -3.81
C ARG A 208 12.76 3.92 -4.47
N ALA A 209 13.76 3.53 -5.25
CA ALA A 209 14.64 4.46 -5.94
C ALA A 209 13.97 5.07 -7.18
N ALA A 210 12.91 4.41 -7.68
CA ALA A 210 12.14 4.81 -8.85
C ALA A 210 10.87 5.61 -8.49
N GLY A 211 10.39 5.60 -7.24
CA GLY A 211 9.14 6.26 -6.87
C GLY A 211 8.97 6.50 -5.39
N ALA A 212 9.23 7.74 -4.96
CA ALA A 212 8.59 8.32 -3.78
C ALA A 212 7.08 8.44 -4.04
N GLY A 213 6.35 7.36 -3.75
CA GLY A 213 4.92 7.27 -4.00
C GLY A 213 4.48 5.82 -4.01
N ALA A 214 4.21 5.28 -2.82
CA ALA A 214 3.47 4.03 -2.67
C ALA A 214 2.19 4.33 -1.86
N PRO A 215 1.16 3.49 -2.01
CA PRO A 215 -0.13 3.77 -2.66
C PRO A 215 -1.12 4.64 -1.89
#